data_AF-H1YEM0-F1
#
_entry.id   AF-H1YEM0-F1
#
_cell.length_a   1.000
_cell.length_b   1.000
_cell.length_c   1.000
_cell.angle_alpha   90.00
_cell.angle_beta   90.00
_cell.angle_gamma   90.00
#
_symmetry.space_group_name_H-M   'P 1'
#
loop_
_entity.id
_entity.type
_entity.pdbx_description
1 polymer ?
#
loop_
_entity_poly.entity_id
_entity_poly.type
_entity_poly.pdbx_seq_one_letter_code
_entity_poly.pdbx_strand_id
1 'polypeptide(L)'
;MKELPYFFNLLKNNNLISNAVNNRKLSDDDLAGLDYTRKDKNAVTVKNFILDEYDQFTEVFILMSEFGVLVDFITHDTKYFENAMLYFNTNAVARRKRGYIAEQKALQVTAKQINKFDIFSVTVHGAVMISEFYGCKIMTGFYAG
;
A
#
# COMPACT_ATOMS: atom_id res chain seq x y z
N MET A 1 -0.33 12.20 21.89
CA MET A 1 0.06 11.77 20.52
C MET A 1 -1.20 11.81 19.66
N LYS A 2 -1.15 12.35 18.43
CA LYS A 2 -2.30 12.23 17.52
C LYS A 2 -2.49 10.74 17.20
N GLU A 3 -3.71 10.23 17.31
CA GLU A 3 -4.02 8.85 16.94
C GLU A 3 -3.61 8.61 15.48
N LEU A 4 -3.00 7.46 15.22
CA LEU A 4 -2.68 7.04 13.85
C LEU A 4 -4.01 6.83 13.10
N PRO A 5 -4.14 7.29 11.85
CA PRO A 5 -5.32 7.02 11.03
C PRO A 5 -5.59 5.51 10.91
N TYR A 6 -6.85 5.14 10.69
CA TYR A 6 -7.32 3.75 10.72
C TYR A 6 -6.42 2.79 9.91
N PHE A 7 -6.15 3.09 8.63
CA PHE A 7 -5.33 2.24 7.77
C PHE A 7 -3.92 2.03 8.33
N PHE A 8 -3.31 3.09 8.85
CA PHE A 8 -1.96 3.03 9.41
C PHE A 8 -1.91 2.30 10.75
N ASN A 9 -3.00 2.33 11.52
CA ASN A 9 -3.14 1.52 12.71
C ASN A 9 -3.19 0.02 12.35
N LEU A 10 -3.92 -0.35 11.29
CA LEU A 10 -3.93 -1.73 10.79
C LEU A 10 -2.56 -2.19 10.31
N LEU A 11 -1.88 -1.36 9.50
CA LEU A 11 -0.53 -1.66 9.03
C LEU A 11 0.44 -1.89 10.18
N LYS A 12 0.39 -1.04 11.21
CA LYS A 12 1.24 -1.14 12.40
C LYS A 12 1.09 -2.49 13.12
N ASN A 13 -0.09 -3.11 13.04
CA ASN A 13 -0.38 -4.39 13.69
C ASN A 13 -0.13 -5.60 12.78
N ASN A 14 0.29 -5.39 11.53
CA ASN A 14 0.53 -6.48 10.59
C ASN A 14 1.97 -7.01 10.71
N ASN A 15 2.11 -8.28 11.13
CA ASN A 15 3.41 -8.90 11.37
C ASN A 15 4.26 -9.03 10.09
N LEU A 16 3.65 -9.36 8.95
CA LEU A 16 4.39 -9.50 7.70
C LEU A 16 5.02 -8.18 7.27
N ILE A 17 4.23 -7.10 7.28
CA ILE A 17 4.72 -5.76 6.92
C ILE A 17 5.76 -5.27 7.94
N SER A 18 5.50 -5.48 9.24
CA SER A 18 6.45 -5.16 10.31
C SER A 18 7.80 -5.86 10.10
N ASN A 19 7.79 -7.17 9.81
CA ASN A 19 9.00 -7.94 9.54
C ASN A 19 9.72 -7.42 8.30
N ALA A 20 8.99 -7.16 7.22
CA ALA A 20 9.57 -6.60 6.00
C ALA A 20 10.27 -5.26 6.26
N VAL A 21 9.61 -4.34 6.98
CA VAL A 21 10.13 -2.99 7.27
C VAL A 21 11.33 -3.04 8.22
N ASN A 22 11.21 -3.76 9.33
CA ASN A 22 12.24 -3.77 10.38
C ASN A 22 13.49 -4.55 9.95
N ASN A 23 13.30 -5.68 9.26
CA ASN A 23 14.41 -6.56 8.89
C ASN A 23 14.92 -6.32 7.46
N ARG A 24 14.17 -5.58 6.64
CA ARG A 24 14.44 -5.35 5.21
C ARG A 24 14.65 -6.64 4.41
N LYS A 25 13.97 -7.71 4.83
CA LYS A 25 14.01 -9.04 4.23
C LYS A 25 12.72 -9.79 4.57
N LEU A 26 12.35 -10.74 3.72
CA LEU A 26 11.29 -11.70 3.97
C LEU A 26 11.78 -13.10 3.64
N SER A 27 11.82 -13.95 4.66
CA SER A 27 12.06 -15.39 4.52
C SER A 27 10.80 -16.10 4.00
N ASP A 28 10.93 -17.36 3.59
CA ASP A 28 9.75 -18.15 3.22
C ASP A 28 8.92 -18.54 4.46
N ASP A 29 9.52 -18.56 5.66
CA ASP A 29 8.79 -18.75 6.92
C ASP A 29 7.85 -17.57 7.21
N ASP A 30 8.27 -16.33 6.89
CA ASP A 30 7.40 -15.14 7.00
C ASP A 30 6.18 -15.23 6.08
N LEU A 31 6.27 -16.02 5.01
CA LEU A 31 5.25 -16.19 3.97
C LEU A 31 4.48 -17.51 4.10
N ALA A 32 4.76 -18.29 5.14
CA ALA A 32 4.15 -19.59 5.35
C ALA A 32 2.62 -19.46 5.46
N GLY A 33 1.91 -20.25 4.64
CA GLY A 33 0.44 -20.25 4.61
C GLY A 33 -0.19 -19.11 3.78
N LEU A 34 0.62 -18.26 3.15
CA LEU A 34 0.13 -17.24 2.22
C LEU A 34 0.23 -17.72 0.77
N ASP A 35 -0.71 -17.29 -0.09
CA ASP A 35 -0.57 -17.42 -1.54
C ASP A 35 0.33 -16.29 -2.05
N TYR A 36 1.55 -16.60 -2.49
CA TYR A 36 2.51 -15.59 -2.93
C TYR A 36 3.29 -15.99 -4.19
N THR A 37 3.79 -14.97 -4.88
CA THR A 37 4.73 -15.09 -6.00
C THR A 37 5.98 -14.26 -5.69
N ARG A 38 7.13 -14.92 -5.61
CA ARG A 38 8.43 -14.25 -5.45
C ARG A 38 8.99 -13.90 -6.83
N LYS A 39 9.20 -12.61 -7.10
CA LYS A 39 9.79 -12.13 -8.36
C LYS A 39 11.31 -12.22 -8.31
N ASP A 40 11.89 -11.83 -7.17
CA ASP A 40 13.31 -11.99 -6.85
C ASP A 40 13.51 -12.00 -5.33
N LYS A 41 14.77 -11.96 -4.86
CA LYS A 41 15.11 -11.97 -3.43
C LYS A 41 14.55 -10.78 -2.63
N ASN A 42 14.22 -9.68 -3.31
CA ASN A 42 13.82 -8.41 -2.75
C ASN A 42 12.34 -8.08 -3.03
N ALA A 43 11.67 -8.82 -3.92
CA ALA A 43 10.33 -8.50 -4.40
C ALA A 43 9.38 -9.69 -4.30
N VAL A 44 8.28 -9.52 -3.58
CA VAL A 44 7.22 -10.51 -3.41
C VAL A 44 5.84 -9.91 -3.66
N THR A 45 4.93 -10.69 -4.22
CA THR A 45 3.50 -10.35 -4.35
C THR A 45 2.68 -11.38 -3.58
N VAL A 46 1.93 -10.95 -2.58
CA VAL A 46 1.00 -11.79 -1.82
C VAL A 46 -0.42 -11.55 -2.36
N LYS A 47 -1.15 -12.62 -2.67
CA LYS A 47 -2.51 -12.55 -3.23
C LYS A 47 -3.55 -12.69 -2.12
N ASN A 48 -4.75 -12.15 -2.37
CA ASN A 48 -5.90 -12.22 -1.46
C ASN A 48 -5.54 -11.84 -0.02
N PHE A 49 -4.72 -10.79 0.13
CA PHE A 49 -4.16 -10.39 1.41
C PHE A 49 -5.25 -9.79 2.30
N ILE A 50 -5.39 -10.32 3.50
CA ILE A 50 -6.34 -9.85 4.50
C ILE A 50 -5.57 -9.00 5.52
N LEU A 51 -5.86 -7.70 5.53
CA LEU A 51 -5.27 -6.78 6.52
C LEU A 51 -6.08 -6.79 7.82
N ASP A 52 -7.41 -6.83 7.72
CA ASP A 52 -8.36 -7.11 8.80
C ASP A 52 -9.66 -7.76 8.25
N GLU A 53 -10.67 -7.96 9.10
CA GLU A 53 -11.95 -8.58 8.71
C GLU A 53 -12.78 -7.79 7.67
N TYR A 54 -12.52 -6.48 7.51
CA TYR A 54 -13.21 -5.58 6.57
C TYR A 54 -12.32 -5.10 5.42
N ASP A 55 -11.01 -5.34 5.49
CA ASP A 55 -9.99 -4.81 4.60
C ASP A 55 -9.20 -5.95 3.95
N GLN A 56 -9.75 -6.42 2.83
CA GLN A 56 -9.12 -7.39 1.95
C GLN A 56 -8.60 -6.73 0.67
N PHE A 57 -7.44 -7.17 0.25
CA PHE A 57 -6.74 -6.71 -0.94
C PHE A 57 -6.55 -7.85 -1.92
N THR A 58 -6.78 -7.57 -3.21
CA THR A 58 -6.54 -8.52 -4.30
C THR A 58 -5.09 -8.96 -4.31
N GLU A 59 -4.17 -8.02 -4.13
CA GLU A 59 -2.75 -8.31 -3.95
C GLU A 59 -2.03 -7.22 -3.16
N VAL A 60 -0.94 -7.62 -2.50
CA VAL A 60 0.03 -6.74 -1.85
C VAL A 60 1.41 -7.04 -2.41
N PHE A 61 1.98 -6.06 -3.09
CA PHE A 61 3.35 -6.12 -3.59
C PHE A 61 4.30 -5.47 -2.60
N ILE A 62 5.32 -6.22 -2.16
CA ILE A 62 6.34 -5.77 -1.22
C ILE A 62 7.69 -5.78 -1.96
N LEU A 63 8.32 -4.61 -2.04
CA LEU A 63 9.67 -4.42 -2.57
C LEU A 63 10.58 -3.91 -1.47
N MET A 64 11.63 -4.66 -1.18
CA MET A 64 12.64 -4.33 -0.19
C MET A 64 13.90 -3.82 -0.90
N SER A 65 14.44 -2.72 -0.41
CA SER A 65 15.67 -2.12 -0.94
C SER A 65 16.56 -1.67 0.22
N GLU A 66 17.79 -1.31 -0.09
CA GLU A 66 18.71 -0.70 0.89
C GLU A 66 18.20 0.65 1.43
N PHE A 67 17.38 1.36 0.64
CA PHE A 67 16.85 2.68 0.99
C PHE A 67 15.55 2.61 1.79
N GLY A 68 14.85 1.48 1.76
CA GLY A 68 13.56 1.32 2.41
C GLY A 68 12.72 0.20 1.82
N VAL A 69 11.48 0.11 2.29
CA VAL A 69 10.49 -0.88 1.85
C VAL A 69 9.32 -0.17 1.21
N LEU A 70 8.91 -0.62 0.03
CA LEU A 70 7.70 -0.18 -0.65
C LEU A 70 6.66 -1.29 -0.57
N VAL A 71 5.45 -0.93 -0.16
CA VAL A 71 4.30 -1.81 -0.08
C VAL A 71 3.14 -1.19 -0.84
N ASP A 72 2.72 -1.89 -1.89
CA ASP A 72 1.63 -1.51 -2.77
C ASP A 72 0.45 -2.45 -2.55
N PHE A 73 -0.66 -1.91 -2.06
CA PHE A 73 -1.92 -2.62 -1.86
C PHE A 73 -2.84 -2.37 -3.05
N ILE A 74 -3.37 -3.43 -3.66
CA ILE A 74 -4.30 -3.35 -4.79
C ILE A 74 -5.64 -3.95 -4.38
N THR A 75 -6.73 -3.23 -4.63
CA THR A 75 -8.10 -3.66 -4.32
C THR A 75 -9.09 -3.03 -5.30
N HIS A 76 -10.24 -3.66 -5.50
CA HIS A 76 -11.35 -3.04 -6.23
C HIS A 76 -12.23 -2.14 -5.35
N ASP A 77 -12.00 -2.14 -4.03
CA ASP A 77 -12.72 -1.30 -3.09
C ASP A 77 -12.24 0.16 -3.16
N THR A 78 -13.11 1.05 -3.64
CA THR A 78 -12.81 2.47 -3.81
C THR A 78 -12.91 3.26 -2.51
N LYS A 79 -13.34 2.66 -1.38
CA LYS A 79 -13.52 3.36 -0.10
C LYS A 79 -12.26 4.06 0.39
N TYR A 80 -11.06 3.50 0.15
CA TYR A 80 -9.80 4.13 0.54
C TYR A 80 -9.54 5.43 -0.22
N PHE A 81 -10.01 5.52 -1.47
CA PHE A 81 -9.88 6.72 -2.28
C PHE A 81 -10.98 7.74 -1.94
N GLU A 82 -12.22 7.29 -1.79
CA GLU A 82 -13.40 8.14 -1.54
C GLU A 82 -13.37 8.71 -0.12
N ASN A 83 -13.11 7.88 0.89
CA ASN A 83 -13.13 8.21 2.31
C ASN A 83 -11.74 8.49 2.90
N ALA A 84 -10.90 9.21 2.15
CA ALA A 84 -9.50 9.46 2.53
C ALA A 84 -9.33 10.10 3.93
N MET A 85 -10.32 10.88 4.41
CA MET A 85 -10.28 11.45 5.75
C MET A 85 -10.34 10.38 6.85
N LEU A 86 -11.17 9.35 6.69
CA LEU A 86 -11.30 8.25 7.65
C LEU A 86 -10.02 7.40 7.71
N TYR A 87 -9.52 7.00 6.53
CA TYR A 87 -8.41 6.07 6.42
C TYR A 87 -7.04 6.71 6.65
N PHE A 88 -6.88 7.99 6.30
CA PHE A 88 -5.58 8.65 6.22
C PHE A 88 -5.52 10.03 6.90
N ASN A 89 -6.61 10.49 7.55
CA ASN A 89 -6.70 11.80 8.21
C ASN A 89 -6.23 12.96 7.33
N THR A 90 -6.60 12.93 6.05
CA THR A 90 -6.24 13.97 5.10
C THR A 90 -7.37 14.30 4.14
N ASN A 91 -7.57 15.60 3.92
CA ASN A 91 -8.36 16.15 2.84
C ASN A 91 -7.46 16.34 1.62
N ALA A 92 -7.13 15.26 0.94
CA ALA A 92 -6.28 15.33 -0.24
C ALA A 92 -7.11 15.72 -1.47
N VAL A 93 -6.72 16.82 -2.12
CA VAL A 93 -7.26 17.21 -3.42
C VAL A 93 -6.83 16.19 -4.47
N ALA A 94 -7.81 15.64 -5.17
CA ALA A 94 -7.60 14.68 -6.25
C ALA A 94 -6.82 15.35 -7.39
N ARG A 95 -5.66 14.79 -7.74
CA ARG A 95 -4.89 15.18 -8.93
C ARG A 95 -5.11 14.15 -10.01
N ARG A 96 -5.67 14.57 -11.15
CA ARG A 96 -5.75 13.74 -12.35
C ARG A 96 -4.38 13.70 -13.03
N LYS A 97 -3.83 12.51 -13.24
CA LYS A 97 -2.67 12.36 -14.13
C LYS A 97 -3.13 12.47 -15.58
N ARG A 98 -2.21 12.85 -16.48
CA ARG A 98 -2.49 12.84 -17.93
C ARG A 98 -2.93 11.43 -18.31
N GLY A 99 -4.08 11.34 -18.98
CA GLY A 99 -4.59 10.07 -19.49
C GLY A 99 -3.63 9.49 -20.51
N TYR A 100 -3.63 8.17 -20.63
CA TYR A 100 -2.92 7.45 -21.68
C TYR A 100 -3.89 6.48 -22.35
N ILE A 101 -3.66 6.23 -23.63
CA ILE A 101 -4.51 5.34 -24.42
C ILE A 101 -3.89 3.95 -24.35
N ALA A 102 -4.64 2.97 -23.86
CA ALA A 102 -4.33 1.56 -24.06
C ALA A 102 -5.56 0.89 -24.65
N GLU A 103 -5.35 -0.03 -25.61
CA GLU A 103 -6.44 -0.78 -26.23
C GLU A 103 -7.58 0.11 -26.78
N GLN A 104 -7.22 1.26 -27.37
CA GLN A 104 -8.16 2.27 -27.89
C GLN A 104 -9.09 2.92 -26.84
N LYS A 105 -8.86 2.68 -25.54
CA LYS A 105 -9.59 3.32 -24.45
C LYS A 105 -8.73 4.39 -23.79
N ALA A 106 -9.28 5.59 -23.60
CA ALA A 106 -8.65 6.63 -22.80
C ALA A 106 -8.74 6.25 -21.33
N LEU A 107 -7.60 6.03 -20.69
CA LEU A 107 -7.56 5.51 -19.34
C LEU A 107 -7.18 6.61 -18.37
N GLN A 108 -7.99 6.74 -17.32
CA GLN A 108 -7.83 7.81 -16.34
C GLN A 108 -7.22 7.27 -15.04
N VAL A 109 -6.33 8.10 -14.49
CA VAL A 109 -5.71 7.86 -13.19
C VAL A 109 -5.91 9.10 -12.36
N THR A 110 -6.51 8.93 -11.19
CA THR A 110 -6.65 10.00 -10.20
C THR A 110 -5.93 9.60 -8.92
N ALA A 111 -5.11 10.49 -8.38
CA ALA A 111 -4.31 10.22 -7.19
C ALA A 111 -4.50 11.28 -6.11
N LYS A 112 -4.38 10.85 -4.85
CA LYS A 112 -4.36 11.68 -3.65
C LYS A 112 -3.08 11.34 -2.88
N GLN A 113 -2.31 12.36 -2.49
CA GLN A 113 -1.14 12.16 -1.64
C GLN A 113 -1.61 11.94 -0.20
N ILE A 114 -0.98 10.99 0.49
CA ILE A 114 -1.21 10.75 1.91
C ILE A 114 -0.19 11.58 2.70
N ASN A 115 -0.61 12.13 3.84
CA ASN A 115 0.30 12.81 4.76
C ASN A 115 1.38 11.85 5.29
N LYS A 116 2.45 12.40 5.86
CA LYS A 116 3.50 11.60 6.48
C LYS A 116 3.11 11.19 7.89
N PHE A 117 3.39 9.95 8.23
CA PHE A 117 3.16 9.38 9.57
C PHE A 117 4.35 8.52 9.96
N ASP A 118 4.59 8.40 11.26
CA ASP A 118 5.63 7.50 11.78
C ASP A 118 5.01 6.16 12.15
N ILE A 119 5.52 5.08 11.55
CA ILE A 119 5.10 3.69 11.76
C ILE A 119 6.36 2.85 11.83
N PHE A 120 6.45 1.90 12.76
CA PHE A 120 7.67 1.09 12.97
C PHE A 120 8.93 1.94 13.19
N SER A 121 8.79 3.11 13.81
CA SER A 121 9.89 4.08 14.01
C SER A 121 10.52 4.61 12.70
N VAL A 122 9.80 4.53 11.58
CA VAL A 122 10.21 5.08 10.28
C VAL A 122 9.11 5.98 9.69
N THR A 123 9.51 6.95 8.88
CA THR A 123 8.56 7.85 8.21
C THR A 123 7.95 7.15 7.00
N VAL A 124 6.62 7.14 6.96
CA VAL A 124 5.82 6.58 5.88
C VAL A 124 5.41 7.67 4.92
N HIS A 125 5.70 7.44 3.64
CA HIS A 125 5.27 8.25 2.51
C HIS A 125 4.23 7.46 1.74
N GLY A 126 3.05 8.03 1.52
CA GLY A 126 1.99 7.31 0.82
C GLY A 126 1.27 8.11 -0.24
N ALA A 127 0.62 7.39 -1.14
CA ALA A 127 -0.40 7.94 -2.03
C ALA A 127 -1.45 6.87 -2.33
N VAL A 128 -2.69 7.29 -2.47
CA VAL A 128 -3.79 6.44 -2.94
C VAL A 128 -4.18 6.88 -4.35
N MET A 129 -4.46 5.92 -5.21
CA MET A 129 -4.85 6.17 -6.59
C MET A 129 -6.00 5.26 -7.00
N ILE A 130 -6.86 5.79 -7.86
CA ILE A 130 -7.87 5.01 -8.56
C ILE A 130 -7.55 5.02 -10.05
N SER A 131 -7.66 3.85 -10.67
CA SER A 131 -7.41 3.62 -12.07
C SER A 131 -8.40 2.62 -12.64
N GLU A 132 -8.80 2.83 -13.89
CA GLU A 132 -9.60 1.87 -14.64
C GLU A 132 -8.87 0.54 -14.93
N PHE A 133 -7.54 0.47 -14.74
CA PHE A 133 -6.75 -0.75 -14.98
C PHE A 133 -6.79 -1.75 -13.83
N TYR A 134 -6.70 -1.27 -12.59
CA TYR A 134 -6.46 -2.11 -11.41
C TYR A 134 -7.34 -1.72 -10.21
N GLY A 135 -8.33 -0.84 -10.41
CA GLY A 135 -9.17 -0.33 -9.33
C GLY A 135 -8.42 0.67 -8.45
N CYS A 136 -8.45 0.44 -7.14
CA CYS A 136 -7.80 1.27 -6.12
C CYS A 136 -6.43 0.69 -5.77
N LYS A 137 -5.41 1.56 -5.71
CA LYS A 137 -4.06 1.21 -5.28
C LYS A 137 -3.60 2.16 -4.18
N ILE A 138 -3.16 1.60 -3.06
CA ILE A 138 -2.55 2.33 -1.95
C ILE A 138 -1.06 2.03 -1.96
N MET A 139 -0.25 3.04 -2.24
CA MET A 139 1.21 2.94 -2.28
C MET A 139 1.76 3.48 -0.96
N THR A 140 2.59 2.71 -0.28
CA THR A 140 3.23 3.10 0.98
C THR A 140 4.71 2.80 0.94
N GLY A 141 5.55 3.81 1.16
CA GLY A 141 7.00 3.69 1.25
C GLY A 141 7.47 3.98 2.67
N PHE A 142 8.27 3.08 3.22
CA PHE A 142 8.86 3.13 4.55
C PHE A 142 10.35 3.43 4.41
N TYR A 143 10.77 4.64 4.76
CA TYR A 143 12.15 5.11 4.59
C TYR A 143 12.73 5.54 5.94
N ALA A 144 14.02 5.26 6.16
CA ALA A 144 14.72 5.84 7.29
C ALA A 144 14.80 7.37 7.09
N GLY A 145 14.38 8.12 8.11
CA GLY A 145 14.45 9.59 8.12
C GLY A 145 15.87 10.12 8.25
#